data_AF-J4KMV4-F1
#
_entry.id   AF-J4KMV4-F1
#
_cell.length_a   1.000
_cell.length_b   1.000
_cell.length_c   1.000
_cell.angle_alpha   90.00
_cell.angle_beta   90.00
_cell.angle_gamma   90.00
#
_symmetry.space_group_name_H-M   'P 1'
#
loop_
_entity.id
_entity.type
_entity.pdbx_description
1 polymer ?
#
loop_
_entity_poly.entity_id
_entity_poly.type
_entity_poly.pdbx_seq_one_letter_code
_entity_poly.pdbx_strand_id
1 'polypeptide(L)'
;MVARSGDRDSTAYDANFELCLQQQGIFRESTRFPDGTQIPEPRNLPEINKILFERRNDLQPPRLDEADFTSFANNHEFSPRPEPMRAIIPTIIGPETYEQVSKIRFHIEPIGDIPFIHSAPDIFDCARRYDLHRDIYRGLYRRVIPARARDGNPDPAVPNWFVEARARTVPALCTLSRFYGRRAEEKVYDGNAYTFSVVYVRESRCLEVFAHHMARAGNGQEQYFMTKLYEFNMVDKDSFQKGIMAVRNVRDLARKYRGEVIEFANDRAVKLRSEIDARLDDAVEKDKEAPNAKRRNAKRRHANDGEQDLVLDPEEMDCE
;
A
#
# COMPACT_ATOMS: atom_id res chain seq x y z
N MET A 1 39.29 23.33 26.41
CA MET A 1 38.14 22.43 26.65
C MET A 1 37.02 22.85 25.72
N VAL A 2 36.88 22.18 24.58
CA VAL A 2 35.76 22.41 23.65
C VAL A 2 34.74 21.32 23.95
N ALA A 3 33.56 21.71 24.41
CA ALA A 3 32.47 20.80 24.71
C ALA A 3 32.05 20.07 23.44
N ARG A 4 32.10 18.72 23.48
CA ARG A 4 31.45 17.87 22.48
C ARG A 4 29.95 18.04 22.65
N SER A 5 29.30 18.70 21.69
CA SER A 5 27.85 18.70 21.53
C SER A 5 27.41 17.29 21.09
N GLY A 6 27.12 16.45 22.07
CA GLY A 6 26.39 15.21 21.87
C GLY A 6 24.92 15.53 21.72
N ASP A 7 24.46 15.58 20.47
CA ASP A 7 23.16 15.01 20.09
C ASP A 7 23.08 14.92 18.57
N ARG A 8 23.48 13.77 18.03
CA ARG A 8 22.95 13.31 16.74
C ARG A 8 22.08 12.12 17.10
N ASP A 9 20.78 12.35 17.17
CA ASP A 9 19.78 11.28 17.09
C ASP A 9 19.93 10.59 15.73
N SER A 10 20.91 9.69 15.62
CA SER A 10 21.06 8.77 14.48
C SER A 10 19.99 7.69 14.63
N THR A 11 18.75 8.06 14.34
CA THR A 11 17.72 7.06 14.05
C THR A 11 18.03 6.44 12.68
N ALA A 12 17.50 5.25 12.40
CA ALA A 12 17.59 4.62 11.08
C ALA A 12 16.94 5.44 9.94
N TYR A 13 16.36 6.61 10.25
CA TYR A 13 15.62 7.51 9.37
C TYR A 13 16.36 8.84 9.19
N ASP A 14 17.67 8.77 8.98
CA ASP A 14 18.53 9.93 8.77
C ASP A 14 18.44 10.48 7.32
N ALA A 15 19.26 11.48 6.99
CA ALA A 15 19.30 12.04 5.64
C ALA A 15 19.70 11.01 4.57
N ASN A 16 20.44 9.96 4.92
CA ASN A 16 20.82 8.90 3.99
C ASN A 16 19.62 8.03 3.63
N PHE A 17 18.76 7.75 4.61
CA PHE A 17 17.51 7.03 4.39
C PHE A 17 16.56 7.80 3.43
N GLU A 18 16.48 9.12 3.56
CA GLU A 18 15.68 9.96 2.65
C GLU A 18 16.22 9.98 1.22
N LEU A 19 17.54 10.11 1.07
CA LEU A 19 18.18 10.03 -0.24
C LEU A 19 17.91 8.68 -0.91
N CYS A 20 18.00 7.61 -0.12
CA CYS A 20 17.68 6.27 -0.57
C CYS A 20 16.24 6.12 -1.07
N LEU A 21 15.25 6.67 -0.36
CA LEU A 21 13.87 6.68 -0.82
C LEU A 21 13.74 7.40 -2.18
N GLN A 22 14.37 8.57 -2.31
CA GLN A 22 14.32 9.37 -3.54
C GLN A 22 14.97 8.66 -4.73
N GLN A 23 16.13 8.03 -4.54
CA GLN A 23 16.80 7.22 -5.56
C GLN A 23 15.90 6.09 -6.09
N GLN A 24 14.96 5.64 -5.25
CA GLN A 24 14.05 4.54 -5.52
C GLN A 24 12.68 5.04 -5.99
N GLY A 25 12.56 6.34 -6.27
CA GLY A 25 11.36 6.99 -6.78
C GLY A 25 10.31 7.28 -5.71
N ILE A 26 10.64 7.24 -4.42
CA ILE A 26 9.70 7.53 -3.33
C ILE A 26 9.99 8.93 -2.79
N PHE A 27 9.01 9.82 -2.93
CA PHE A 27 9.14 11.24 -2.60
C PHE A 27 8.14 11.63 -1.51
N ARG A 28 8.65 12.26 -0.46
CA ARG A 28 7.84 12.84 0.62
C ARG A 28 7.37 14.24 0.28
N GLU A 29 6.37 14.73 1.01
CA GLU A 29 5.86 16.09 0.92
C GLU A 29 6.94 17.17 0.94
N SER A 30 7.92 17.03 1.85
CA SER A 30 9.00 18.01 2.00
C SER A 30 10.06 17.93 0.90
N THR A 31 9.94 17.00 -0.05
CA THR A 31 10.96 16.80 -1.08
C THR A 31 10.96 17.97 -2.06
N ARG A 32 12.16 18.42 -2.42
CA ARG A 32 12.39 19.42 -3.46
C ARG A 32 13.37 18.83 -4.45
N PHE A 33 13.05 18.94 -5.74
CA PHE A 33 13.93 18.50 -6.80
C PHE A 33 15.11 19.48 -6.97
N PRO A 34 16.21 19.09 -7.64
CA PRO A 34 17.38 19.95 -7.82
C PRO A 34 17.09 21.30 -8.51
N ASP A 35 16.03 21.35 -9.34
CA ASP A 35 15.55 22.56 -10.00
C ASP A 35 14.66 23.44 -9.11
N GLY A 36 14.47 23.05 -7.84
CA GLY A 36 13.63 23.73 -6.86
C GLY A 36 12.14 23.39 -6.96
N THR A 37 11.73 22.56 -7.91
CA THR A 37 10.32 22.16 -8.06
C THR A 37 9.88 21.25 -6.91
N GLN A 38 8.60 21.36 -6.56
CA GLN A 38 7.98 20.48 -5.56
C GLN A 38 7.49 19.19 -6.21
N ILE A 39 7.12 18.22 -5.39
CA ILE A 39 6.43 17.02 -5.89
C ILE A 39 5.12 17.41 -6.60
N PRO A 40 4.72 16.70 -7.66
CA PRO A 40 3.42 16.91 -8.28
C PRO A 40 2.29 16.60 -7.30
N GLU A 41 1.16 17.29 -7.45
CA GLU A 41 -0.08 17.00 -6.73
C GLU A 41 -0.90 15.91 -7.46
N PRO A 42 -1.74 15.14 -6.74
CA PRO A 42 -2.58 14.15 -7.37
C PRO A 42 -3.65 14.82 -8.27
N ARG A 43 -3.92 14.23 -9.44
CA ARG A 43 -4.86 14.82 -10.41
C ARG A 43 -6.30 14.91 -9.91
N ASN A 44 -6.72 14.00 -9.04
CA ASN A 44 -8.04 14.01 -8.40
C ASN A 44 -8.09 14.83 -7.10
N LEU A 45 -7.08 15.67 -6.81
CA LEU A 45 -7.08 16.55 -5.63
C LEU A 45 -8.35 17.40 -5.49
N PRO A 46 -8.93 18.00 -6.54
CA PRO A 46 -10.17 18.77 -6.40
C PRO A 46 -11.37 17.94 -5.91
N GLU A 47 -11.48 16.68 -6.35
CA GLU A 47 -12.53 15.76 -5.90
C GLU A 47 -12.31 15.36 -4.44
N ILE A 48 -11.07 15.02 -4.08
CA ILE A 48 -10.69 14.68 -2.71
C ILE A 48 -11.01 15.84 -1.76
N ASN A 49 -10.63 17.07 -2.11
CA ASN A 49 -10.87 18.26 -1.30
C ASN A 49 -12.37 18.51 -1.09
N LYS A 50 -13.19 18.27 -2.11
CA LYS A 50 -14.65 18.36 -1.97
C LYS A 50 -15.14 17.36 -0.92
N ILE A 51 -14.75 16.10 -1.03
CA ILE A 51 -15.20 15.01 -0.16
C ILE A 51 -14.73 15.19 1.30
N LEU A 52 -13.51 15.67 1.52
CA LEU A 52 -12.97 15.88 2.87
C LEU A 52 -13.86 16.78 3.73
N PHE A 53 -14.51 17.78 3.12
CA PHE A 53 -15.38 18.73 3.83
C PHE A 53 -16.87 18.54 3.55
N GLU A 54 -17.25 17.44 2.89
CA GLU A 54 -18.66 17.06 2.76
C GLU A 54 -19.23 16.74 4.14
N ARG A 55 -20.37 17.38 4.46
CA ARG A 55 -21.08 17.13 5.71
C ARG A 55 -21.58 15.69 5.72
N ARG A 56 -21.28 14.97 6.80
CA ARG A 56 -21.77 13.60 6.99
C ARG A 56 -23.02 13.57 7.88
N ASN A 57 -23.95 12.68 7.55
CA ASN A 57 -25.17 12.45 8.35
C ASN A 57 -24.90 11.63 9.62
N ASP A 58 -23.86 10.79 9.66
CA ASP A 58 -23.41 10.08 10.88
C ASP A 58 -22.68 11.01 11.89
N LEU A 59 -22.36 12.23 11.46
CA LEU A 59 -21.91 13.35 12.30
C LEU A 59 -23.05 14.37 12.56
N GLN A 60 -24.28 14.09 12.14
CA GLN A 60 -25.47 14.76 12.69
C GLN A 60 -25.85 14.14 14.04
N PRO A 61 -26.53 14.89 14.93
CA PRO A 61 -26.48 14.67 16.38
C PRO A 61 -26.88 13.25 16.84
N PRO A 62 -26.30 12.77 17.97
CA PRO A 62 -25.49 13.55 18.92
C PRO A 62 -24.03 13.65 18.46
N ARG A 63 -23.59 14.91 18.36
CA ARG A 63 -22.31 15.39 17.83
C ARG A 63 -21.14 14.77 18.61
N LEU A 64 -19.94 14.81 18.02
CA LEU A 64 -18.74 15.03 18.83
C LEU A 64 -18.96 16.30 19.66
N ASP A 65 -19.36 16.10 20.91
CA ASP A 65 -19.81 17.17 21.79
C ASP A 65 -18.67 17.74 22.62
N GLU A 66 -18.99 18.65 23.54
CA GLU A 66 -17.99 19.20 24.46
C GLU A 66 -17.34 18.10 25.32
N ALA A 67 -18.08 17.05 25.66
CA ALA A 67 -17.58 15.96 26.48
C ALA A 67 -16.60 15.09 25.70
N ASP A 68 -16.86 14.82 24.41
CA ASP A 68 -15.91 14.11 23.54
C ASP A 68 -14.60 14.88 23.36
N PHE A 69 -14.69 16.19 23.12
CA PHE A 69 -13.51 17.06 23.02
C PHE A 69 -12.75 17.13 24.35
N THR A 70 -13.46 17.30 25.47
CA THR A 70 -12.86 17.33 26.81
C THR A 70 -12.22 15.98 27.17
N SER A 71 -12.87 14.87 26.84
CA SER A 71 -12.34 13.51 27.01
C SER A 71 -11.05 13.32 26.20
N PHE A 72 -11.05 13.75 24.94
CA PHE A 72 -9.87 13.74 24.09
C PHE A 72 -8.71 14.57 24.69
N ALA A 73 -9.01 15.80 25.13
CA ALA A 73 -8.03 16.69 25.76
C ALA A 73 -7.46 16.10 27.06
N ASN A 74 -8.31 15.57 27.94
CA ASN A 74 -7.89 14.94 29.20
C ASN A 74 -7.04 13.69 28.96
N ASN A 75 -7.44 12.84 28.02
CA ASN A 75 -6.65 11.65 27.65
C ASN A 75 -5.26 12.03 27.07
N HIS A 76 -5.12 13.24 26.53
CA HIS A 76 -3.84 13.78 26.10
C HIS A 76 -2.97 14.25 27.28
N GLU A 77 -3.54 14.98 28.25
CA GLU A 77 -2.79 15.59 29.37
C GLU A 77 -2.24 14.59 30.39
N PHE A 78 -2.90 13.45 30.61
CA PHE A 78 -2.65 12.60 31.78
C PHE A 78 -1.58 11.51 31.67
N SER A 79 -0.84 11.37 30.56
CA SER A 79 0.12 10.25 30.47
C SER A 79 1.47 10.59 29.82
N PRO A 80 2.59 10.39 30.54
CA PRO A 80 3.93 10.42 29.97
C PRO A 80 4.32 9.12 29.23
N ARG A 81 3.40 8.15 29.07
CA ARG A 81 3.66 6.88 28.38
C ARG A 81 3.11 6.87 26.96
N PRO A 82 3.62 6.01 26.05
CA PRO A 82 3.14 5.85 24.67
C PRO A 82 1.85 5.00 24.52
N GLU A 83 1.37 4.36 25.59
CA GLU A 83 0.11 3.61 25.63
C GLU A 83 -1.22 4.40 25.36
N PRO A 84 -1.32 5.74 25.54
CA PRO A 84 -2.53 6.55 25.31
C PRO A 84 -3.01 6.63 23.87
N MET A 85 -2.14 6.32 22.89
CA MET A 85 -2.48 6.47 21.48
C MET A 85 -3.65 5.57 21.08
N ARG A 86 -3.75 4.37 21.67
CA ARG A 86 -4.89 3.46 21.45
C ARG A 86 -6.21 4.02 21.97
N ALA A 87 -6.18 4.88 22.99
CA ALA A 87 -7.38 5.47 23.57
C ALA A 87 -7.92 6.62 22.70
N ILE A 88 -7.05 7.39 22.05
CA ILE A 88 -7.47 8.56 21.25
C ILE A 88 -7.80 8.22 19.80
N ILE A 89 -7.18 7.18 19.22
CA ILE A 89 -7.41 6.83 17.81
C ILE A 89 -8.90 6.55 17.52
N PRO A 90 -9.65 5.78 18.34
CA PRO A 90 -11.08 5.56 18.12
C PRO A 90 -11.90 6.85 18.03
N THR A 91 -11.56 7.88 18.83
CA THR A 91 -12.20 9.21 18.72
C THR A 91 -11.95 9.82 17.35
N ILE A 92 -10.71 9.74 16.86
CA ILE A 92 -10.30 10.30 15.56
C ILE A 92 -10.96 9.55 14.40
N ILE A 93 -10.85 8.22 14.37
CA ILE A 93 -11.17 7.42 13.19
C ILE A 93 -12.60 6.89 13.18
N GLY A 94 -13.32 7.04 14.29
CA GLY A 94 -14.65 6.51 14.49
C GLY A 94 -14.68 5.05 14.95
N PRO A 95 -15.86 4.41 14.91
CA PRO A 95 -16.03 3.04 15.38
C PRO A 95 -15.15 2.05 14.60
N GLU A 96 -14.80 0.95 15.27
CA GLU A 96 -14.08 -0.15 14.64
C GLU A 96 -14.94 -0.80 13.55
N THR A 97 -14.30 -1.14 12.43
CA THR A 97 -14.94 -1.78 11.28
C THR A 97 -14.36 -3.18 11.08
N TYR A 98 -15.07 -4.04 10.35
CA TYR A 98 -14.56 -5.37 10.01
C TYR A 98 -13.33 -5.34 9.08
N GLU A 99 -13.08 -4.21 8.43
CA GLU A 99 -11.93 -3.98 7.53
C GLU A 99 -10.68 -3.55 8.30
N GLN A 100 -10.86 -3.08 9.54
CA GLN A 100 -9.81 -2.56 10.39
C GLN A 100 -8.87 -3.69 10.82
N VAL A 101 -7.58 -3.43 10.71
CA VAL A 101 -6.51 -4.32 11.16
C VAL A 101 -5.48 -3.50 11.95
N SER A 102 -4.92 -4.11 12.99
CA SER A 102 -3.86 -3.53 13.80
C SER A 102 -2.83 -4.60 14.20
N LYS A 103 -1.65 -4.17 14.68
CA LYS A 103 -0.59 -5.06 15.20
C LYS A 103 -0.05 -6.09 14.19
N ILE A 104 -0.24 -5.87 12.89
CA ILE A 104 0.31 -6.73 11.84
C ILE A 104 1.49 -6.04 11.18
N ARG A 105 2.62 -6.74 11.07
CA ARG A 105 3.81 -6.26 10.36
C ARG A 105 3.69 -6.53 8.87
N PHE A 106 4.14 -5.58 8.08
CA PHE A 106 4.11 -5.68 6.65
C PHE A 106 5.39 -6.38 6.16
N HIS A 107 5.23 -7.35 5.29
CA HIS A 107 6.29 -7.97 4.53
C HIS A 107 6.51 -7.19 3.24
N ILE A 108 7.33 -6.15 3.35
CA ILE A 108 7.75 -5.32 2.23
C ILE A 108 9.05 -5.91 1.67
N GLU A 109 9.12 -6.13 0.36
CA GLU A 109 10.36 -6.48 -0.34
C GLU A 109 11.41 -5.37 -0.13
N PRO A 110 12.69 -5.70 0.12
CA PRO A 110 13.74 -4.72 0.33
C PRO A 110 13.84 -3.71 -0.83
N ILE A 111 14.20 -2.47 -0.50
CA ILE A 111 14.50 -1.45 -1.50
C ILE A 111 16.02 -1.32 -1.59
N GLY A 112 16.61 -1.87 -2.66
CA GLY A 112 18.06 -1.91 -2.81
C GLY A 112 18.75 -2.62 -1.64
N ASP A 113 19.88 -2.10 -1.18
CA ASP A 113 20.69 -2.68 -0.10
C ASP A 113 20.26 -2.23 1.30
N ILE A 114 19.11 -1.57 1.44
CA ILE A 114 18.66 -1.03 2.72
C ILE A 114 17.91 -2.14 3.47
N PRO A 115 18.42 -2.62 4.61
CA PRO A 115 17.68 -3.56 5.44
C PRO A 115 16.44 -2.86 6.00
N PHE A 116 15.29 -3.13 5.41
CA PHE A 116 14.05 -2.49 5.82
C PHE A 116 13.66 -2.85 7.25
N ILE A 117 13.27 -1.85 8.03
CA ILE A 117 12.47 -2.06 9.24
C ILE A 117 11.07 -2.45 8.75
N HIS A 118 10.64 -3.68 9.04
CA HIS A 118 9.26 -4.12 8.78
C HIS A 118 8.28 -3.05 9.27
N SER A 119 7.57 -2.38 8.35
CA SER A 119 6.59 -1.39 8.75
C SER A 119 5.44 -2.07 9.48
N ALA A 120 4.93 -1.41 10.50
CA ALA A 120 3.83 -1.92 11.30
C ALA A 120 2.90 -0.75 11.61
N PRO A 121 2.03 -0.36 10.65
CA PRO A 121 1.03 0.66 10.89
C PRO A 121 0.25 0.36 12.16
N ASP A 122 -0.02 1.40 12.96
CA ASP A 122 -0.78 1.23 14.18
C ASP A 122 -2.18 0.67 13.83
N ILE A 123 -2.85 1.28 12.84
CA ILE A 123 -4.13 0.83 12.25
C ILE A 123 -4.10 0.99 10.72
N PHE A 124 -4.77 0.09 10.01
CA PHE A 124 -5.08 0.24 8.59
C PHE A 124 -6.39 -0.47 8.23
N ASP A 125 -7.05 -0.01 7.16
CA ASP A 125 -8.22 -0.68 6.60
C ASP A 125 -7.84 -1.44 5.33
N CYS A 126 -8.35 -2.66 5.19
CA CYS A 126 -8.10 -3.53 4.04
C CYS A 126 -9.31 -4.37 3.66
N ALA A 127 -9.29 -4.89 2.43
CA ALA A 127 -10.13 -6.01 2.04
C ALA A 127 -9.60 -7.33 2.65
N ARG A 128 -10.35 -8.42 2.48
CA ARG A 128 -9.97 -9.78 2.85
C ARG A 128 -9.62 -10.57 1.59
N ARG A 129 -8.84 -11.64 1.76
CA ARG A 129 -8.51 -12.57 0.66
C ARG A 129 -9.73 -13.06 -0.14
N TYR A 130 -10.87 -13.22 0.53
CA TYR A 130 -12.10 -13.77 -0.06
C TYR A 130 -12.83 -12.75 -0.94
N ASP A 131 -12.48 -11.47 -0.83
CA ASP A 131 -13.02 -10.42 -1.69
C ASP A 131 -12.33 -10.41 -3.06
N LEU A 132 -11.22 -11.16 -3.23
CA LEU A 132 -10.46 -11.25 -4.47
C LEU A 132 -10.77 -12.55 -5.22
N HIS A 133 -10.88 -12.45 -6.54
CA HIS A 133 -10.90 -13.61 -7.42
C HIS A 133 -9.62 -14.43 -7.24
N ARG A 134 -9.74 -15.77 -7.28
CA ARG A 134 -8.65 -16.71 -7.00
C ARG A 134 -7.39 -16.44 -7.84
N ASP A 135 -7.57 -16.09 -9.10
CA ASP A 135 -6.45 -15.86 -10.03
C ASP A 135 -5.73 -14.53 -9.73
N ILE A 136 -6.46 -13.50 -9.29
CA ILE A 136 -5.90 -12.22 -8.84
C ILE A 136 -5.12 -12.43 -7.55
N TYR A 137 -5.73 -13.14 -6.60
CA TYR A 137 -5.09 -13.48 -5.35
C TYR A 137 -3.77 -14.22 -5.60
N ARG A 138 -3.75 -15.23 -6.49
CA ARG A 138 -2.54 -15.98 -6.82
C ARG A 138 -1.48 -15.14 -7.54
N GLY A 139 -1.89 -14.33 -8.51
CA GLY A 139 -0.97 -13.49 -9.30
C GLY A 139 -0.39 -12.32 -8.52
N LEU A 140 -1.14 -11.78 -7.56
CA LEU A 140 -0.76 -10.60 -6.80
C LEU A 140 -0.47 -10.87 -5.33
N TYR A 141 -0.49 -12.12 -4.86
CA TYR A 141 -0.32 -12.50 -3.44
C TYR A 141 0.78 -11.71 -2.73
N ARG A 142 1.97 -11.63 -3.34
CA ARG A 142 3.13 -10.92 -2.77
C ARG A 142 3.05 -9.38 -2.81
N ARG A 143 2.12 -8.84 -3.59
CA ARG A 143 1.95 -7.39 -3.85
C ARG A 143 0.75 -6.79 -3.14
N VAL A 144 -0.33 -7.55 -2.95
CA VAL A 144 -1.57 -7.04 -2.35
C VAL A 144 -1.76 -7.48 -0.91
N ILE A 145 -1.04 -8.51 -0.44
CA ILE A 145 -1.14 -8.96 0.94
C ILE A 145 0.00 -8.34 1.74
N PRO A 146 -0.31 -7.46 2.69
CA PRO A 146 0.71 -6.78 3.44
C PRO A 146 1.48 -7.72 4.36
N ALA A 147 0.93 -8.86 4.80
CA ALA A 147 1.56 -9.71 5.82
C ALA A 147 1.53 -11.19 5.46
N ARG A 148 2.47 -11.96 6.01
CA ARG A 148 2.40 -13.42 5.87
C ARG A 148 1.15 -13.94 6.58
N ALA A 149 0.38 -14.76 5.87
CA ALA A 149 -0.67 -15.57 6.44
C ALA A 149 -0.11 -16.35 7.65
N ARG A 150 -0.67 -16.11 8.83
CA ARG A 150 -0.54 -17.04 9.97
C ARG A 150 -1.86 -17.78 10.08
N ASP A 151 -1.77 -19.07 10.40
CA ASP A 151 -2.93 -19.94 10.55
C ASP A 151 -4.00 -19.29 11.46
N GLY A 152 -5.21 -19.13 10.92
CA GLY A 152 -6.39 -18.67 11.66
C GLY A 152 -6.83 -17.21 11.47
N ASN A 153 -6.11 -16.36 10.72
CA ASN A 153 -6.56 -14.98 10.43
C ASN A 153 -6.89 -14.82 8.94
N PRO A 154 -8.03 -14.22 8.53
CA PRO A 154 -8.27 -13.94 7.12
C PRO A 154 -7.23 -12.92 6.61
N ASP A 155 -6.44 -13.36 5.63
CA ASP A 155 -5.31 -12.59 5.11
C ASP A 155 -5.77 -11.20 4.66
N PRO A 156 -5.22 -10.11 5.24
CA PRO A 156 -5.52 -8.76 4.79
C PRO A 156 -5.10 -8.61 3.33
N ALA A 157 -5.87 -7.88 2.55
CA ALA A 157 -5.60 -7.66 1.14
C ALA A 157 -5.91 -6.23 0.73
N VAL A 158 -5.09 -5.67 -0.17
CA VAL A 158 -5.31 -4.35 -0.79
C VAL A 158 -5.56 -3.24 0.26
N PRO A 159 -4.76 -3.09 1.32
CA PRO A 159 -4.92 -1.94 2.22
C PRO A 159 -4.66 -0.64 1.46
N ASN A 160 -5.45 0.40 1.75
CA ASN A 160 -5.29 1.71 1.10
C ASN A 160 -5.66 2.88 2.02
N TRP A 161 -5.81 2.63 3.32
CA TRP A 161 -5.99 3.66 4.33
C TRP A 161 -5.24 3.28 5.61
N PHE A 162 -4.45 4.21 6.15
CA PHE A 162 -3.49 3.94 7.21
C PHE A 162 -3.52 5.02 8.29
N VAL A 163 -3.21 4.64 9.52
CA VAL A 163 -3.10 5.54 10.68
C VAL A 163 -1.81 5.24 11.43
N GLU A 164 -1.04 6.29 11.68
CA GLU A 164 0.15 6.28 12.52
C GLU A 164 -0.05 7.29 13.65
N ALA A 165 0.08 6.82 14.88
CA ALA A 165 -0.15 7.62 16.07
C ALA A 165 1.16 7.75 16.87
N ARG A 166 2.28 7.96 16.18
CA ARG A 166 3.62 8.04 16.77
C ARG A 166 4.42 9.19 16.18
N ALA A 167 5.40 9.66 16.96
CA ALA A 167 6.41 10.57 16.47
C ALA A 167 7.18 9.94 15.29
N ARG A 168 6.92 10.48 14.08
CA ARG A 168 7.74 10.37 12.86
C ARG A 168 8.01 8.97 12.30
N THR A 169 7.00 8.10 12.20
CA THR A 169 7.02 6.90 11.34
C THR A 169 6.55 7.16 9.89
N VAL A 170 6.59 8.40 9.42
CA VAL A 170 6.32 8.81 8.01
C VAL A 170 7.06 7.93 6.97
N PRO A 171 8.33 7.51 7.18
CA PRO A 171 9.03 6.54 6.32
C PRO A 171 8.28 5.25 5.97
N ALA A 172 7.57 4.68 6.95
CA ALA A 172 6.82 3.44 6.77
C ALA A 172 5.66 3.65 5.79
N LEU A 173 4.94 4.76 5.92
CA LEU A 173 3.83 5.14 5.04
C LEU A 173 4.31 5.45 3.61
N CYS A 174 5.47 6.11 3.47
CA CYS A 174 6.07 6.35 2.15
C CYS A 174 6.41 5.04 1.43
N THR A 175 6.91 4.04 2.16
CA THR A 175 7.23 2.72 1.60
C THR A 175 5.97 1.94 1.21
N LEU A 176 4.89 2.11 1.98
CA LEU A 176 3.60 1.49 1.72
C LEU A 176 2.97 1.95 0.40
N SER A 177 3.16 3.22 0.01
CA SER A 177 2.69 3.73 -1.28
C SER A 177 3.15 2.89 -2.49
N ARG A 178 4.31 2.23 -2.39
CA ARG A 178 4.90 1.38 -3.44
C ARG A 178 4.11 0.11 -3.74
N PHE A 179 3.49 -0.48 -2.73
CA PHE A 179 2.75 -1.74 -2.86
C PHE A 179 1.37 -1.52 -3.50
N TYR A 180 0.71 -0.41 -3.21
CA TYR A 180 -0.73 -0.26 -3.48
C TYR A 180 -1.10 0.42 -4.79
N GLY A 181 -0.15 1.10 -5.44
CA GLY A 181 -0.40 1.68 -6.76
C GLY A 181 -0.25 0.67 -7.91
N ARG A 182 0.34 -0.52 -7.70
CA ARG A 182 0.49 -1.53 -8.76
C ARG A 182 -0.81 -2.30 -9.01
N ARG A 183 -1.76 -1.67 -9.71
CA ARG A 183 -2.92 -2.35 -10.32
C ARG A 183 -2.46 -3.44 -11.31
N ALA A 184 -3.25 -4.51 -11.39
CA ALA A 184 -3.03 -5.64 -12.27
C ALA A 184 -2.98 -5.21 -13.75
N GLU A 185 -1.88 -5.56 -14.42
CA GLU A 185 -1.63 -5.68 -15.87
C GLU A 185 -1.87 -4.48 -16.80
N GLU A 186 -2.67 -3.49 -16.43
CA GLU A 186 -2.67 -2.15 -17.05
C GLU A 186 -2.21 -1.14 -16.00
N LYS A 187 -0.94 -0.77 -16.09
CA LYS A 187 -0.32 0.24 -15.24
C LYS A 187 -0.93 1.61 -15.56
N VAL A 188 -2.09 1.89 -14.98
CA VAL A 188 -2.71 3.21 -15.07
C VAL A 188 -1.96 4.15 -14.13
N TYR A 189 -0.86 4.73 -14.61
CA TYR A 189 -0.22 5.90 -13.98
C TYR A 189 -1.06 7.14 -14.33
N ASP A 190 -2.30 7.18 -13.86
CA ASP A 190 -3.22 8.31 -14.08
C ASP A 190 -2.86 9.53 -13.24
N GLY A 191 -1.97 9.39 -12.25
CA GLY A 191 -1.62 10.46 -11.31
C GLY A 191 -2.69 10.71 -10.26
N ASN A 192 -3.70 9.83 -10.12
CA ASN A 192 -4.72 9.95 -9.09
C ASN A 192 -4.25 9.31 -7.77
N ALA A 193 -4.73 9.86 -6.66
CA ALA A 193 -4.56 9.28 -5.34
C ALA A 193 -5.74 8.37 -4.98
N TYR A 194 -5.42 7.12 -4.65
CA TYR A 194 -6.38 6.10 -4.19
C TYR A 194 -6.04 5.55 -2.81
N THR A 195 -4.91 5.99 -2.25
CA THR A 195 -4.39 5.56 -0.95
C THR A 195 -4.17 6.78 -0.08
N PHE A 196 -4.53 6.68 1.20
CA PHE A 196 -4.47 7.78 2.14
C PHE A 196 -3.81 7.35 3.44
N SER A 197 -3.16 8.28 4.12
CA SER A 197 -2.66 8.04 5.47
C SER A 197 -2.94 9.21 6.38
N VAL A 198 -3.13 8.91 7.64
CA VAL A 198 -3.35 9.89 8.70
C VAL A 198 -2.24 9.74 9.72
N VAL A 199 -1.61 10.84 10.09
CA VAL A 199 -0.58 10.89 11.14
C VAL A 199 -1.09 11.78 12.24
N TYR A 200 -1.13 11.29 13.47
CA TYR A 200 -1.36 12.13 14.63
C TYR A 200 -0.06 12.27 15.42
N VAL A 201 0.48 13.49 15.44
CA VAL A 201 1.70 13.84 16.15
C VAL A 201 1.32 14.37 17.53
N ARG A 202 1.62 13.58 18.56
CA ARG A 202 1.19 13.87 19.93
C ARG A 202 1.83 15.14 20.48
N GLU A 203 3.12 15.35 20.20
CA GLU A 203 3.93 16.45 20.73
C GLU A 203 3.42 17.81 20.24
N SER A 204 3.12 17.91 18.94
CA SER A 204 2.59 19.13 18.32
C SER A 204 1.07 19.23 18.38
N ARG A 205 0.38 18.15 18.79
CA ARG A 205 -1.09 18.05 18.76
C ARG A 205 -1.66 18.30 17.36
N CYS A 206 -0.93 17.86 16.34
CA CYS A 206 -1.32 18.01 14.94
C CYS A 206 -1.84 16.69 14.37
N LEU A 207 -2.95 16.78 13.67
CA LEU A 207 -3.50 15.71 12.84
C LEU A 207 -3.23 16.04 11.37
N GLU A 208 -2.44 15.22 10.71
CA GLU A 208 -2.03 15.40 9.31
C GLU A 208 -2.69 14.34 8.44
N VAL A 209 -3.24 14.78 7.30
CA VAL A 209 -3.88 13.90 6.30
C VAL A 209 -3.07 13.96 5.01
N PHE A 210 -2.73 12.79 4.48
CA PHE A 210 -1.92 12.65 3.28
C PHE A 210 -2.61 11.80 2.22
N ALA A 211 -2.38 12.17 0.96
CA ALA A 211 -2.70 11.37 -0.22
C ALA A 211 -1.43 10.75 -0.79
N HIS A 212 -1.56 9.54 -1.29
CA HIS A 212 -0.48 8.81 -1.97
C HIS A 212 -0.91 8.53 -3.41
N HIS A 213 -0.09 8.95 -4.36
CA HIS A 213 -0.32 8.71 -5.78
C HIS A 213 0.96 8.28 -6.49
N MET A 214 0.79 7.69 -7.66
CA MET A 214 1.89 7.24 -8.50
C MET A 214 1.98 8.05 -9.79
N ALA A 215 3.20 8.21 -10.29
CA ALA A 215 3.44 8.57 -11.67
C ALA A 215 4.58 7.72 -12.26
N ARG A 216 4.88 7.97 -13.53
CA ARG A 216 6.02 7.37 -14.22
C ARG A 216 6.92 8.47 -14.76
N ALA A 217 8.20 8.39 -14.41
CA ALA A 217 9.21 9.28 -14.98
C ALA A 217 9.42 9.01 -16.47
N GLY A 218 10.01 9.97 -17.19
CA GLY A 218 10.30 9.85 -18.62
C GLY A 218 11.22 8.66 -18.96
N ASN A 219 12.07 8.23 -18.03
CA ASN A 219 12.92 7.05 -18.15
C ASN A 219 12.20 5.71 -17.84
N GLY A 220 10.90 5.75 -17.55
CA GLY A 220 10.11 4.56 -17.22
C GLY A 220 10.11 4.15 -15.75
N GLN A 221 10.88 4.82 -14.89
CA GLN A 221 10.92 4.55 -13.45
C GLN A 221 9.59 4.90 -12.79
N GLU A 222 9.11 4.01 -11.91
CA GLU A 222 7.93 4.25 -11.08
C GLU A 222 8.26 5.28 -9.99
N GLN A 223 7.37 6.25 -9.83
CA GLN A 223 7.49 7.29 -8.82
C GLN A 223 6.26 7.30 -7.92
N TYR A 224 6.48 7.52 -6.64
CA TYR A 224 5.48 7.51 -5.59
C TYR A 224 5.58 8.81 -4.81
N PHE A 225 4.46 9.51 -4.70
CA PHE A 225 4.39 10.82 -4.10
C PHE A 225 3.45 10.79 -2.91
N MET A 226 3.94 11.27 -1.77
CA MET A 226 3.15 11.52 -0.58
C MET A 226 2.88 13.02 -0.48
N THR A 227 1.63 13.42 -0.75
CA THR A 227 1.19 14.81 -0.73
C THR A 227 0.42 15.09 0.55
N LYS A 228 0.79 16.14 1.30
CA LYS A 228 0.01 16.59 2.46
C LYS A 228 -1.24 17.32 1.98
N LEU A 229 -2.41 16.81 2.35
CA LEU A 229 -3.68 17.44 2.00
C LEU A 229 -4.01 18.55 2.99
N TYR A 230 -4.03 18.20 4.28
CA TYR A 230 -4.42 19.11 5.36
C TYR A 230 -3.70 18.78 6.66
N GLU A 231 -3.65 19.78 7.53
CA GLU A 231 -3.17 19.69 8.89
C GLU A 231 -4.19 20.38 9.79
N PHE A 232 -4.56 19.72 10.88
CA PHE A 232 -5.54 20.21 11.85
C PHE A 232 -4.88 20.32 13.22
N ASN A 233 -5.11 21.46 13.89
CA ASN A 233 -4.71 21.65 15.25
C ASN A 233 -5.75 21.02 16.17
N MET A 234 -5.38 19.99 16.90
CA MET A 234 -6.32 19.22 17.72
C MET A 234 -6.52 19.81 19.13
N VAL A 235 -6.05 21.04 19.36
CA VAL A 235 -6.27 21.84 20.58
C VAL A 235 -7.51 22.72 20.47
N ASP A 236 -7.85 23.20 19.27
CA ASP A 236 -9.04 24.01 19.06
C ASP A 236 -10.22 23.13 18.68
N LYS A 237 -11.39 23.38 19.26
CA LYS A 237 -12.58 22.53 19.06
C LYS A 237 -13.06 22.53 17.62
N ASP A 238 -13.07 23.69 16.95
CA ASP A 238 -13.54 23.78 15.57
C ASP A 238 -12.57 23.06 14.62
N SER A 239 -11.25 23.22 14.83
CA SER A 239 -10.23 22.51 14.07
C SER A 239 -10.25 21.00 14.34
N PHE A 240 -10.45 20.59 15.59
CA PHE A 240 -10.65 19.20 15.99
C PHE A 240 -11.82 18.55 15.26
N GLN A 241 -12.99 19.21 15.25
CA GLN A 241 -14.18 18.70 14.57
C GLN A 241 -13.97 18.58 13.06
N LYS A 242 -13.34 19.58 12.44
CA LYS A 242 -12.98 19.55 11.01
C LYS A 242 -12.00 18.42 10.70
N GLY A 243 -10.99 18.22 11.55
CA GLY A 243 -9.99 17.17 11.39
C GLY A 243 -10.60 15.78 11.47
N ILE A 244 -11.46 15.52 12.46
CA ILE A 244 -12.15 14.23 12.58
C ILE A 244 -13.06 13.98 11.38
N MET A 245 -13.83 14.99 10.95
CA MET A 245 -14.68 14.88 9.77
C MET A 245 -13.87 14.53 8.53
N ALA A 246 -12.76 15.24 8.29
CA ALA A 246 -11.85 14.99 7.17
C ALA A 246 -11.29 13.56 7.20
N VAL A 247 -10.83 13.08 8.36
CA VAL A 247 -10.31 11.71 8.51
C VAL A 247 -11.36 10.66 8.23
N ARG A 248 -12.59 10.82 8.74
CA ARG A 248 -13.66 9.85 8.49
C ARG A 248 -14.11 9.86 7.03
N ASN A 249 -14.20 11.03 6.41
CA ASN A 249 -14.51 11.19 4.99
C ASN A 249 -13.46 10.52 4.09
N VAL A 250 -12.18 10.74 4.36
CA VAL A 250 -11.12 10.12 3.57
C VAL A 250 -11.03 8.62 3.78
N ARG A 251 -11.36 8.12 4.98
CA ARG A 251 -11.46 6.68 5.27
C ARG A 251 -12.53 6.01 4.41
N ASP A 252 -13.70 6.61 4.28
CA ASP A 252 -14.78 6.08 3.44
C ASP A 252 -14.48 6.23 1.95
N LEU A 253 -13.84 7.33 1.53
CA LEU A 253 -13.36 7.49 0.16
C LEU A 253 -12.37 6.39 -0.21
N ALA A 254 -11.42 6.08 0.68
CA ALA A 254 -10.50 4.98 0.50
C ALA A 254 -11.24 3.64 0.36
N ARG A 255 -12.24 3.37 1.21
CA ARG A 255 -13.09 2.17 1.08
C ARG A 255 -13.76 2.09 -0.29
N LYS A 256 -14.36 3.19 -0.75
CA LYS A 256 -15.03 3.27 -2.06
C LYS A 256 -14.05 2.92 -3.19
N TYR A 257 -12.92 3.61 -3.25
CA TYR A 257 -11.90 3.35 -4.28
C TYR A 257 -11.39 1.90 -4.24
N ARG A 258 -11.15 1.35 -3.04
CA ARG A 258 -10.72 -0.05 -2.89
C ARG A 258 -11.77 -1.02 -3.44
N GLY A 259 -13.04 -0.81 -3.11
CA GLY A 259 -14.15 -1.63 -3.60
C GLY A 259 -14.25 -1.62 -5.13
N GLU A 260 -14.23 -0.42 -5.74
CA GLU A 260 -14.28 -0.25 -7.20
C GLU A 260 -13.09 -0.94 -7.91
N VAL A 261 -11.88 -0.86 -7.34
CA VAL A 261 -10.70 -1.54 -7.89
C VAL A 261 -10.89 -3.06 -7.84
N ILE A 262 -11.36 -3.58 -6.71
CA ILE A 262 -11.53 -5.03 -6.50
C ILE A 262 -12.59 -5.58 -7.45
N GLU A 263 -13.74 -4.92 -7.54
CA GLU A 263 -14.83 -5.29 -8.44
C GLU A 263 -14.35 -5.32 -9.90
N PHE A 264 -13.74 -4.23 -10.37
CA PHE A 264 -13.18 -4.16 -11.72
C PHE A 264 -12.16 -5.26 -12.01
N ALA A 265 -11.27 -5.53 -11.05
CA ALA A 265 -10.23 -6.54 -11.21
C ALA A 265 -10.85 -7.95 -11.27
N ASN A 266 -11.81 -8.24 -10.39
CA ASN A 266 -12.53 -9.52 -10.35
C ASN A 266 -13.27 -9.78 -11.66
N ASP A 267 -14.00 -8.79 -12.18
CA ASP A 267 -14.70 -8.89 -13.46
C ASP A 267 -13.74 -9.17 -14.63
N ARG A 268 -12.58 -8.50 -14.64
CA ARG A 268 -11.55 -8.73 -15.65
C ARG A 268 -10.97 -10.14 -15.56
N ALA A 269 -10.73 -10.65 -14.35
CA ALA A 269 -10.21 -12.00 -14.17
C ALA A 269 -11.19 -13.08 -14.67
N VAL A 270 -12.50 -12.88 -14.45
CA VAL A 270 -13.54 -13.77 -15.00
C VAL A 270 -13.53 -13.74 -16.52
N LYS A 271 -13.49 -12.55 -17.15
CA LYS A 271 -13.44 -12.41 -18.61
C LYS A 271 -12.21 -13.09 -19.23
N LEU A 272 -11.02 -12.81 -18.68
CA LEU A 272 -9.78 -13.41 -19.16
C LEU A 272 -9.80 -14.93 -19.03
N ARG A 273 -10.38 -15.46 -17.94
CA ARG A 273 -10.49 -16.90 -17.76
C ARG A 273 -11.38 -17.53 -18.83
N SER A 274 -12.55 -16.95 -19.10
CA SER A 274 -13.44 -17.41 -20.17
C SER A 274 -12.78 -17.36 -21.55
N GLU A 275 -11.98 -16.33 -21.85
CA GLU A 275 -11.24 -16.23 -23.11
C GLU A 275 -10.14 -17.30 -23.23
N ILE A 276 -9.44 -17.62 -22.13
CA ILE A 276 -8.45 -18.69 -22.10
C ILE A 276 -9.10 -20.05 -22.31
N ASP A 277 -10.20 -20.32 -21.61
CA ASP A 277 -10.92 -21.59 -21.71
C ASP A 277 -11.45 -21.79 -23.15
N ALA A 278 -12.02 -20.74 -23.77
CA ALA A 278 -12.45 -20.79 -25.17
C ALA A 278 -11.30 -21.05 -26.16
N ARG A 279 -10.12 -20.43 -25.96
CA ARG A 279 -8.94 -20.68 -26.80
C ARG A 279 -8.39 -22.10 -26.63
N LEU A 280 -8.49 -22.66 -25.44
CA LEU A 280 -8.07 -24.04 -25.18
C LEU A 280 -9.01 -25.03 -25.87
N ASP A 281 -10.32 -24.80 -25.81
CA ASP A 281 -11.32 -25.62 -26.51
C ASP A 281 -11.10 -25.58 -28.04
N ASP A 282 -10.88 -24.40 -28.62
CA ASP A 282 -10.53 -24.23 -30.04
C ASP A 282 -9.24 -24.99 -30.43
N ALA A 283 -8.24 -24.99 -29.55
CA ALA A 283 -6.97 -25.69 -29.80
C ALA A 283 -7.14 -27.22 -29.74
N VAL A 284 -7.98 -27.71 -28.83
CA VAL A 284 -8.32 -29.13 -28.71
C VAL A 284 -9.13 -29.61 -29.92
N GLU A 285 -10.05 -28.80 -30.44
CA GLU A 285 -10.78 -29.14 -31.68
C GLU A 285 -9.85 -29.17 -32.90
N LYS A 286 -8.97 -28.18 -33.05
CA LYS A 286 -7.98 -28.16 -34.15
C LYS A 286 -6.99 -29.33 -34.12
N ASP A 287 -6.63 -29.85 -32.94
CA ASP A 287 -5.77 -31.05 -32.84
C ASP A 287 -6.52 -32.35 -33.19
N LYS A 288 -7.85 -32.38 -33.00
CA LYS A 288 -8.71 -33.50 -33.44
C LYS A 288 -8.91 -33.51 -34.96
N GLU A 289 -8.95 -32.35 -35.60
CA GLU A 289 -9.10 -32.20 -37.05
C GLU A 289 -7.79 -32.33 -37.85
N ALA A 290 -6.63 -32.36 -37.17
CA ALA A 290 -5.34 -32.53 -37.82
C ALA A 290 -5.23 -33.90 -38.53
N PRO A 291 -4.84 -33.94 -39.82
CA PRO A 291 -4.85 -35.18 -40.59
C PRO A 291 -3.88 -36.21 -40.00
N ASN A 292 -4.37 -37.44 -39.90
CA ASN A 292 -3.75 -38.63 -39.27
C ASN A 292 -2.31 -38.95 -39.73
N ALA A 293 -1.85 -38.33 -40.83
CA ALA A 293 -0.49 -38.42 -41.36
C ALA A 293 0.57 -37.75 -40.46
N LYS A 294 0.25 -36.65 -39.75
CA LYS A 294 1.22 -35.97 -38.87
C LYS A 294 1.47 -36.71 -37.55
N ARG A 295 0.44 -37.34 -36.97
CA ARG A 295 0.56 -38.14 -35.73
C ARG A 295 1.45 -39.38 -35.89
N ARG A 296 1.51 -40.00 -37.08
CA ARG A 296 2.40 -41.16 -37.35
C ARG A 296 3.88 -40.77 -37.46
N ASN A 297 4.22 -39.56 -37.91
CA ASN A 297 5.61 -39.11 -38.03
C ASN A 297 6.26 -38.73 -36.70
N ALA A 298 5.50 -38.23 -35.72
CA ALA A 298 6.04 -37.93 -34.38
C ALA A 298 6.37 -39.21 -33.59
N LYS A 299 5.53 -40.24 -33.68
CA LYS A 299 5.77 -41.55 -33.02
C LYS A 299 6.95 -42.33 -33.63
N ARG A 300 7.29 -42.09 -34.90
CA ARG A 300 8.45 -42.71 -35.55
C ARG A 300 9.79 -42.08 -35.17
N ARG A 301 9.81 -40.81 -34.76
CA ARG A 301 11.07 -40.14 -34.35
C ARG A 301 11.52 -40.56 -32.95
N HIS A 302 10.60 -40.75 -32.00
CA HIS A 302 10.96 -41.26 -30.66
C HIS A 302 11.35 -42.73 -30.60
N ALA A 303 11.10 -43.52 -31.66
CA ALA A 303 11.50 -44.92 -31.71
C ALA A 303 12.91 -45.13 -32.30
N ASN A 304 13.58 -44.08 -32.78
CA ASN A 304 14.86 -44.17 -33.50
C ASN A 304 16.07 -43.56 -32.75
N ASP A 305 15.85 -42.97 -31.57
CA ASP A 305 16.92 -42.36 -30.75
C ASP A 305 17.29 -43.21 -29.51
N GLY A 306 16.94 -44.51 -29.53
CA GLY A 306 17.49 -45.49 -28.58
C GLY A 306 18.71 -46.15 -29.20
N GLU A 307 19.87 -46.01 -28.54
CA GLU A 307 21.20 -46.52 -28.90
C GLU A 307 22.05 -45.61 -29.79
N GLN A 308 22.78 -44.70 -29.12
CA GLN A 308 24.19 -44.52 -29.42
C GLN A 308 24.94 -44.09 -28.15
N ASP A 309 25.73 -45.03 -27.64
CA ASP A 309 26.74 -44.87 -26.59
C ASP A 309 27.72 -43.75 -26.93
N LEU A 310 27.98 -42.85 -25.97
CA LEU A 310 29.22 -42.07 -25.91
C LEU A 310 29.66 -41.95 -24.45
N VAL A 311 30.50 -42.92 -24.07
CA VAL A 311 31.70 -42.86 -23.23
C VAL A 311 31.83 -41.62 -22.32
N LEU A 312 31.73 -41.87 -21.01
CA LEU A 312 32.22 -40.99 -19.96
C LEU A 312 33.72 -41.21 -19.79
N ASP A 313 34.52 -40.15 -19.88
CA ASP A 313 35.85 -40.10 -19.26
C ASP A 313 35.91 -38.88 -18.31
N PRO A 314 36.44 -39.04 -17.07
CA PRO A 314 36.46 -38.01 -16.05
C PRO A 314 37.80 -37.26 -16.01
N GLU A 315 37.81 -36.14 -15.28
CA GLU A 315 38.96 -35.32 -14.85
C GLU A 315 39.36 -34.12 -15.74
N GLU A 316 38.97 -32.93 -15.25
CA GLU A 316 39.78 -31.70 -15.05
C GLU A 316 38.77 -30.66 -14.51
N MET A 317 38.61 -30.51 -13.18
CA MET A 317 39.39 -29.56 -12.35
C MET A 317 40.05 -28.45 -13.17
N ASP A 318 39.51 -27.23 -13.11
CA ASP A 318 40.14 -26.22 -12.26
C ASP A 318 39.25 -24.98 -12.04
N CYS A 319 39.56 -24.32 -10.94
CA CYS A 319 38.92 -23.14 -10.36
C CYS A 319 39.23 -21.86 -11.15
N GLU A 320 38.29 -20.91 -11.14
CA GLU A 320 38.46 -19.56 -10.53
C GLU A 320 37.11 -18.86 -10.38
#